data_AF-A0A7C1EFW6-F1
#
_entry.id   AF-A0A7C1EFW6-F1
#
_cell.length_a   1.000
_cell.length_b   1.000
_cell.length_c   1.000
_cell.angle_alpha   90.00
_cell.angle_beta   90.00
_cell.angle_gamma   90.00
#
_symmetry.space_group_name_H-M   'P 1'
#
loop_
_entity.id
_entity.type
_entity.pdbx_description
1 polymer ?
#
loop_
_entity_poly.entity_id
_entity_poly.type
_entity_poly.pdbx_seq_one_letter_code
_entity_poly.pdbx_strand_id
1 'polypeptide(L)'
;MNLTEVFPTIPQVKRLLVSRVPNKSHAADFWVWFRSFQGLVNKREPHLYTIRDVAGPGKTNHSLEKYPFVGQYEDHWLNYYAETFGLPVENCDDVDELIERYKDIVNGYVVYDNTDVIQTQNLAINQCSLEGVLPIAPDQEDWMIRHGIPKRDDLRGRFADDWDAAEWAIDNQWPHTYKKIYANFCIHRPVGYAYGHDLQDFIVMHRGMALDLPRTRPMRRSLMLYRRMLESGDAPGVQMNWHCAWEQEKEYVVEAAKHGYFVLCSSGTPNLSIHEGVGDPSKSYEQPMPKREDCRAEKGKVYVCFYNSDGDATWAMNNLHHGNWAEKDRGDFKFSWGLLPLMVKLMPGMLQYYHETKTPNDKFWGPSSGSAYTYSWA
;
A
#
# COMPACT_ATOMS: atom_id res chain seq x y z
N MET A 1 -16.56 -17.98 0.69
CA MET A 1 -15.20 -17.42 0.77
C MET A 1 -15.25 -16.26 1.74
N ASN A 2 -14.37 -16.25 2.74
CA ASN A 2 -14.22 -15.10 3.64
C ASN A 2 -13.40 -14.02 2.90
N LEU A 3 -13.76 -12.74 3.01
CA LEU A 3 -13.02 -11.67 2.31
C LEU A 3 -11.54 -11.59 2.73
N THR A 4 -11.22 -12.07 3.93
CA THR A 4 -9.82 -12.17 4.39
C THR A 4 -8.99 -13.20 3.61
N GLU A 5 -9.63 -14.17 2.94
CA GLU A 5 -8.96 -15.18 2.10
C GLU A 5 -8.49 -14.62 0.74
N VAL A 6 -8.85 -13.37 0.42
CA VAL A 6 -8.29 -12.66 -0.75
C VAL A 6 -6.81 -12.37 -0.59
N PHE A 7 -6.34 -12.25 0.65
CA PHE A 7 -4.93 -12.00 0.96
C PHE A 7 -4.27 -13.29 1.47
N PRO A 8 -3.09 -13.68 0.94
CA PRO A 8 -2.36 -14.82 1.46
C PRO A 8 -2.04 -14.69 2.96
N THR A 9 -1.86 -15.81 3.64
CA THR A 9 -1.38 -15.81 5.04
C THR A 9 0.14 -15.83 5.06
N ILE A 10 0.73 -14.92 5.83
CA ILE A 10 2.16 -14.82 6.02
C ILE A 10 2.54 -15.24 7.44
N PRO A 11 3.82 -15.59 7.70
CA PRO A 11 4.32 -15.76 9.06
C PRO A 11 4.19 -14.47 9.87
N GLN A 12 4.04 -14.59 11.19
CA GLN A 12 4.17 -13.43 12.07
C GLN A 12 5.57 -12.84 12.00
N VAL A 13 5.65 -11.51 12.03
CA VAL A 13 6.89 -10.75 12.12
C VAL A 13 7.52 -11.00 13.49
N LYS A 14 8.80 -11.35 13.51
CA LYS A 14 9.53 -11.71 14.74
C LYS A 14 10.57 -10.68 15.16
N ARG A 15 10.97 -9.80 14.25
CA ARG A 15 11.98 -8.76 14.43
C ARG A 15 11.81 -7.70 13.36
N LEU A 16 12.36 -6.52 13.60
CA LEU A 16 12.37 -5.40 12.66
C LEU A 16 13.82 -5.00 12.37
N LEU A 17 14.21 -5.09 11.11
CA LEU A 17 15.38 -4.41 10.58
C LEU A 17 14.90 -3.09 9.98
N VAL A 18 15.20 -1.99 10.64
CA VAL A 18 14.76 -0.65 10.27
C VAL A 18 15.81 -0.01 9.37
N SER A 19 15.38 0.51 8.23
CA SER A 19 16.23 1.29 7.33
C SER A 19 15.64 2.69 7.12
N ARG A 20 16.36 3.70 7.59
CA ARG A 20 16.02 5.12 7.40
C ARG A 20 16.78 5.64 6.20
N VAL A 21 16.07 5.84 5.09
CA VAL A 21 16.70 6.28 3.84
C VAL A 21 16.47 7.77 3.63
N PRO A 22 17.53 8.58 3.46
CA PRO A 22 17.41 10.01 3.21
C PRO A 22 16.63 10.33 1.93
N ASN A 23 15.72 11.30 2.01
CA ASN A 23 15.01 11.83 0.85
C ASN A 23 15.93 12.75 0.03
N LYS A 24 16.84 12.20 -0.79
CA LYS A 24 17.69 12.98 -1.73
C LYS A 24 17.19 12.87 -3.18
N SER A 25 17.43 13.94 -3.94
CA SER A 25 16.80 14.43 -5.18
C SER A 25 16.92 13.58 -6.47
N HIS A 26 16.98 12.25 -6.38
CA HIS A 26 16.72 11.29 -7.48
C HIS A 26 15.46 10.46 -7.16
N ALA A 27 14.46 11.17 -6.63
CA ALA A 27 13.73 10.81 -5.43
C ALA A 27 12.56 9.82 -5.57
N ALA A 28 12.28 9.27 -6.76
CA ALA A 28 11.14 8.38 -6.96
C ALA A 28 11.54 7.03 -7.55
N ASP A 29 12.41 7.04 -8.57
CA ASP A 29 12.92 5.80 -9.18
C ASP A 29 13.75 4.97 -8.18
N PHE A 30 14.42 5.63 -7.22
CA PHE A 30 15.09 4.96 -6.10
C PHE A 30 14.11 4.10 -5.29
N TRP A 31 12.94 4.66 -4.96
CA TRP A 31 11.95 3.95 -4.17
C TRP A 31 11.29 2.82 -4.93
N VAL A 32 11.26 2.87 -6.27
CA VAL A 32 10.79 1.75 -7.09
C VAL A 32 11.66 0.53 -6.82
N TRP A 33 12.98 0.57 -7.08
CA TRP A 33 13.77 -0.64 -6.85
C TRP A 33 13.92 -0.99 -5.37
N PHE A 34 14.01 0.02 -4.48
CA PHE A 34 14.24 -0.22 -3.05
C PHE A 34 13.02 -0.85 -2.35
N ARG A 35 11.78 -0.47 -2.72
CA ARG A 35 10.57 -1.13 -2.19
C ARG A 35 10.33 -2.51 -2.83
N SER A 36 10.74 -2.69 -4.08
CA SER A 36 10.83 -4.02 -4.68
C SER A 36 11.77 -4.92 -3.91
N PHE A 37 12.96 -4.42 -3.58
CA PHE A 37 13.93 -5.11 -2.74
C PHE A 37 13.36 -5.43 -1.35
N GLN A 38 12.67 -4.47 -0.72
CA GLN A 38 11.93 -4.72 0.52
C GLN A 38 10.93 -5.87 0.40
N GLY A 39 10.12 -5.88 -0.66
CA GLY A 39 9.16 -6.96 -0.91
C GLY A 39 9.84 -8.32 -1.09
N LEU A 40 11.00 -8.39 -1.74
CA LEU A 40 11.77 -9.64 -1.88
C LEU A 40 12.32 -10.12 -0.52
N VAL A 41 12.86 -9.21 0.29
CA VAL A 41 13.35 -9.53 1.65
C VAL A 41 12.21 -10.09 2.49
N ASN A 42 11.08 -9.39 2.51
CA ASN A 42 9.92 -9.75 3.32
C ASN A 42 9.22 -11.03 2.83
N LYS A 43 9.31 -11.34 1.54
CA LYS A 43 8.87 -12.63 0.98
C LYS A 43 9.64 -13.82 1.53
N ARG A 44 10.94 -13.67 1.83
CA ARG A 44 11.74 -14.72 2.48
C ARG A 44 11.40 -14.83 3.95
N GLU A 45 11.42 -13.70 4.64
CA GLU A 45 11.05 -13.56 6.05
C GLU A 45 10.63 -12.08 6.25
N PRO A 46 9.40 -11.79 6.70
CA PRO A 46 8.97 -10.42 6.96
C PRO A 46 9.74 -9.78 8.12
N HIS A 47 10.64 -8.82 7.83
CA HIS A 47 11.36 -8.06 8.86
C HIS A 47 11.94 -6.72 8.39
N LEU A 48 12.11 -6.45 7.10
CA LEU A 48 12.66 -5.17 6.61
C LEU A 48 11.57 -4.09 6.64
N TYR A 49 11.78 -3.09 7.49
CA TYR A 49 10.89 -1.95 7.70
C TYR A 49 11.58 -0.67 7.23
N THR A 50 10.98 0.04 6.30
CA THR A 50 11.60 1.22 5.68
C THR A 50 10.96 2.49 6.20
N ILE A 51 11.79 3.51 6.46
CA ILE A 51 11.34 4.84 6.87
C ILE A 51 11.97 5.84 5.92
N ARG A 52 11.12 6.67 5.32
CA ARG A 52 11.57 7.77 4.47
C ARG A 52 11.97 8.95 5.34
N ASP A 53 13.27 9.21 5.43
CA ASP A 53 13.81 10.30 6.24
C ASP A 53 13.67 11.64 5.50
N VAL A 54 12.70 12.44 5.94
CA VAL A 54 12.43 13.80 5.46
C VAL A 54 13.11 14.90 6.28
N ALA A 55 13.66 14.59 7.46
CA ALA A 55 14.32 15.55 8.34
C ALA A 55 15.85 15.60 8.11
N GLY A 56 16.40 14.55 7.51
CA GLY A 56 17.83 14.34 7.28
C GLY A 56 18.51 13.61 8.45
N PRO A 57 19.74 13.10 8.23
CA PRO A 57 20.38 12.18 9.16
C PRO A 57 20.51 12.74 10.58
N GLY A 58 20.01 12.00 11.57
CA GLY A 58 20.17 12.32 12.99
C GLY A 58 19.28 13.45 13.52
N LYS A 59 18.28 13.90 12.75
CA LYS A 59 17.26 14.84 13.23
C LYS A 59 15.93 14.11 13.40
N THR A 60 15.43 14.05 14.63
CA THR A 60 14.04 13.67 14.88
C THR A 60 13.11 14.72 14.26
N ASN A 61 11.96 14.27 13.74
CA ASN A 61 10.92 15.09 13.12
C ASN A 61 10.25 16.00 14.19
N HIS A 62 10.98 16.96 14.77
CA HIS A 62 10.49 17.85 15.85
C HIS A 62 9.71 19.07 15.35
N SER A 63 9.10 19.03 14.16
CA SER A 63 8.18 20.08 13.74
C SER A 63 6.95 19.48 13.08
N LEU A 64 5.91 19.32 13.91
CA LEU A 64 4.52 19.11 13.51
C LEU A 64 3.97 20.25 12.61
N GLU A 65 4.73 21.33 12.39
CA GLU A 65 4.17 22.62 11.96
C GLU A 65 4.26 22.93 10.46
N LYS A 66 4.94 22.15 9.61
CA LYS A 66 5.13 22.58 8.20
C LYS A 66 4.92 21.56 7.08
N TYR A 67 5.06 20.25 7.31
CA TYR A 67 4.80 19.23 6.28
C TYR A 67 4.33 17.89 6.89
N PRO A 68 3.02 17.68 7.13
CA PRO A 68 2.47 16.56 7.90
C PRO A 68 2.31 15.22 7.14
N PHE A 69 2.97 15.02 5.99
CA PHE A 69 2.57 13.96 5.03
C PHE A 69 3.58 12.82 4.83
N VAL A 70 4.75 12.82 5.48
CA VAL A 70 5.84 11.90 5.07
C VAL A 70 6.70 11.47 6.26
N GLY A 71 6.87 10.16 6.48
CA GLY A 71 7.84 9.59 7.43
C GLY A 71 7.45 9.64 8.91
N GLN A 72 6.38 10.34 9.28
CA GLN A 72 6.01 10.58 10.69
C GLN A 72 5.24 9.43 11.33
N TYR A 73 4.49 8.66 10.54
CA TYR A 73 3.67 7.56 11.07
C TYR A 73 4.44 6.26 11.10
N GLU A 74 5.44 6.10 10.25
CA GLU A 74 6.30 4.91 10.24
C GLU A 74 7.05 4.79 11.58
N ASP A 75 7.53 5.90 12.15
CA ASP A 75 8.12 5.95 13.50
C ASP A 75 7.10 5.60 14.59
N HIS A 76 5.89 6.12 14.48
CA HIS A 76 4.81 5.83 15.42
C HIS A 76 4.51 4.32 15.48
N TRP A 77 4.32 3.69 14.32
CA TRP A 77 4.03 2.26 14.25
C TRP A 77 5.22 1.41 14.66
N LEU A 78 6.45 1.79 14.29
CA LEU A 78 7.67 1.12 14.75
C LEU A 78 7.73 1.09 16.28
N ASN A 79 7.53 2.23 16.93
CA ASN A 79 7.56 2.34 18.39
C ASN A 79 6.45 1.49 19.03
N TYR A 80 5.20 1.63 18.55
CA TYR A 80 4.10 0.83 19.04
C TYR A 80 4.35 -0.67 18.88
N TYR A 81 4.96 -1.08 17.77
CA TYR A 81 5.26 -2.49 17.52
C TYR A 81 6.38 -3.03 18.40
N ALA A 82 7.45 -2.28 18.58
CA ALA A 82 8.56 -2.65 19.45
C ALA A 82 8.11 -2.77 20.91
N GLU A 83 7.31 -1.81 21.39
CA GLU A 83 6.83 -1.77 22.78
C GLU A 83 5.73 -2.80 23.06
N THR A 84 4.70 -2.87 22.21
CA THR A 84 3.49 -3.66 22.48
C THR A 84 3.67 -5.13 22.14
N PHE A 85 4.39 -5.44 21.07
CA PHE A 85 4.62 -6.83 20.62
C PHE A 85 6.02 -7.33 20.97
N GLY A 86 6.85 -6.51 21.62
CA GLY A 86 8.20 -6.91 22.06
C GLY A 86 9.14 -7.26 20.91
N LEU A 87 8.93 -6.66 19.73
CA LEU A 87 9.73 -6.97 18.54
C LEU A 87 11.15 -6.41 18.69
N PRO A 88 12.21 -7.23 18.60
CA PRO A 88 13.59 -6.74 18.57
C PRO A 88 13.80 -5.83 17.36
N VAL A 89 14.45 -4.68 17.59
CA VAL A 89 14.75 -3.69 16.55
C VAL A 89 16.25 -3.62 16.31
N GLU A 90 16.64 -3.77 15.05
CA GLU A 90 17.98 -3.52 14.53
C GLU A 90 17.89 -2.37 13.51
N ASN A 91 18.91 -1.50 13.40
CA ASN A 91 18.96 -0.43 12.40
C ASN A 91 20.05 -0.70 11.38
N CYS A 92 19.77 -0.43 10.10
CA CYS A 92 20.72 -0.44 9.00
C CYS A 92 20.28 0.60 7.96
N ASP A 93 20.83 1.79 8.07
CA ASP A 93 20.50 2.94 7.21
C ASP A 93 21.39 3.00 5.95
N ASP A 94 22.45 2.19 5.91
CA ASP A 94 23.33 2.06 4.76
C ASP A 94 22.74 1.12 3.71
N VAL A 95 22.38 1.69 2.56
CA VAL A 95 21.77 0.95 1.44
C VAL A 95 22.76 -0.05 0.83
N ASP A 96 24.05 0.28 0.75
CA ASP A 96 25.08 -0.62 0.22
C ASP A 96 25.20 -1.85 1.15
N GLU A 97 25.16 -1.65 2.48
CA GLU A 97 25.17 -2.75 3.47
C GLU A 97 23.93 -3.64 3.37
N LEU A 98 22.74 -3.04 3.20
CA LEU A 98 21.51 -3.79 3.01
C LEU A 98 21.56 -4.66 1.77
N ILE A 99 22.04 -4.13 0.64
CA ILE A 99 22.21 -4.92 -0.59
C ILE A 99 23.16 -6.08 -0.32
N GLU A 100 24.32 -5.85 0.28
CA GLU A 100 25.27 -6.92 0.57
C GLU A 100 24.68 -8.02 1.46
N ARG A 101 23.85 -7.64 2.42
CA ARG A 101 23.19 -8.56 3.36
C ARG A 101 22.15 -9.46 2.70
N TYR A 102 21.50 -8.99 1.63
CA TYR A 102 20.39 -9.69 0.98
C TYR A 102 20.55 -9.88 -0.54
N LYS A 103 21.73 -9.68 -1.11
CA LYS A 103 21.93 -9.88 -2.56
C LYS A 103 21.74 -11.33 -2.99
N ASP A 104 21.79 -12.28 -2.05
CA ASP A 104 21.55 -13.70 -2.31
C ASP A 104 20.11 -14.02 -2.75
N ILE A 105 19.14 -13.17 -2.40
CA ILE A 105 17.75 -13.30 -2.86
C ILE A 105 17.48 -12.54 -4.16
N VAL A 106 18.45 -11.78 -4.65
CA VAL A 106 18.33 -10.97 -5.87
C VAL A 106 18.95 -11.73 -7.04
N ASN A 107 18.12 -12.13 -8.00
CA ASN A 107 18.56 -12.89 -9.16
C ASN A 107 19.22 -12.02 -10.24
N GLY A 108 19.11 -10.69 -10.14
CA GLY A 108 19.70 -9.73 -11.06
C GLY A 108 18.88 -8.44 -11.10
N TYR A 109 19.00 -7.67 -12.17
CA TYR A 109 18.18 -6.49 -12.39
C TYR A 109 17.65 -6.39 -13.82
N VAL A 110 16.58 -5.62 -13.98
CA VAL A 110 15.99 -5.24 -15.27
C VAL A 110 15.94 -3.73 -15.36
N VAL A 111 16.40 -3.20 -16.49
CA VAL A 111 16.30 -1.77 -16.79
C VAL A 111 14.94 -1.49 -17.42
N TYR A 112 14.16 -0.61 -16.83
CA TYR A 112 12.93 -0.09 -17.43
C TYR A 112 13.18 1.27 -18.11
N ASP A 113 12.23 1.68 -18.95
CA ASP A 113 12.20 2.98 -19.59
C ASP A 113 11.48 3.98 -18.69
N ASN A 114 12.17 5.03 -18.24
CA ASN A 114 11.61 6.09 -17.41
C ASN A 114 11.36 7.40 -18.20
N THR A 115 11.38 7.30 -19.53
CA THR A 115 11.30 8.44 -20.45
C THR A 115 10.19 8.31 -21.49
N ASP A 116 10.18 7.24 -22.30
CA ASP A 116 9.30 7.12 -23.46
C ASP A 116 8.12 6.18 -23.18
N VAL A 117 8.38 4.95 -22.70
CA VAL A 117 7.35 3.97 -22.32
C VAL A 117 7.42 3.63 -20.83
N ILE A 118 6.87 4.52 -20.00
CA ILE A 118 6.98 4.47 -18.53
C ILE A 118 6.30 3.22 -17.94
N GLN A 119 5.28 2.66 -18.59
CA GLN A 119 4.62 1.42 -18.15
C GLN A 119 5.60 0.25 -18.01
N THR A 120 6.74 0.26 -18.72
CA THR A 120 7.78 -0.77 -18.55
C THR A 120 8.33 -0.85 -17.12
N GLN A 121 8.20 0.21 -16.32
CA GLN A 121 8.44 0.19 -14.89
C GLN A 121 7.56 -0.84 -14.17
N ASN A 122 6.26 -0.81 -14.43
CA ASN A 122 5.30 -1.74 -13.83
C ASN A 122 5.57 -3.18 -14.30
N LEU A 123 5.98 -3.37 -15.56
CA LEU A 123 6.42 -4.67 -16.07
C LEU A 123 7.66 -5.18 -15.31
N ALA A 124 8.63 -4.31 -15.04
CA ALA A 124 9.82 -4.66 -14.26
C ALA A 124 9.48 -4.97 -12.79
N ILE A 125 8.52 -4.26 -12.19
CA ILE A 125 7.98 -4.58 -10.85
C ILE A 125 7.34 -5.98 -10.85
N ASN A 126 6.57 -6.32 -11.90
CA ASN A 126 6.00 -7.66 -12.05
C ASN A 126 7.10 -8.72 -12.19
N GLN A 127 8.14 -8.46 -13.00
CA GLN A 127 9.30 -9.36 -13.11
C GLN A 127 10.01 -9.52 -11.75
N CYS A 128 10.09 -8.46 -10.95
CA CYS A 128 10.63 -8.54 -9.60
C CYS A 128 9.87 -9.57 -8.74
N SER A 129 8.54 -9.48 -8.74
CA SER A 129 7.71 -10.38 -7.94
C SER A 129 7.76 -11.84 -8.39
N LEU A 130 7.93 -12.08 -9.69
CA LEU A 130 7.96 -13.40 -10.32
C LEU A 130 9.36 -14.04 -10.30
N GLU A 131 10.39 -13.28 -10.63
CA GLU A 131 11.73 -13.76 -10.97
C GLU A 131 12.81 -13.26 -10.01
N GLY A 132 12.50 -12.38 -9.06
CA GLY A 132 13.48 -11.88 -8.09
C GLY A 132 14.52 -10.92 -8.67
N VAL A 133 14.19 -10.22 -9.77
CA VAL A 133 15.05 -9.20 -10.39
C VAL A 133 14.67 -7.79 -9.92
N LEU A 134 15.63 -6.90 -9.68
CA LEU A 134 15.33 -5.53 -9.26
C LEU A 134 14.93 -4.64 -10.45
N PRO A 135 13.84 -3.86 -10.37
CA PRO A 135 13.41 -2.95 -11.42
C PRO A 135 14.13 -1.60 -11.29
N ILE A 136 15.10 -1.31 -12.13
CA ILE A 136 15.93 -0.10 -12.01
C ILE A 136 15.73 0.88 -13.17
N ALA A 137 15.81 2.18 -12.87
CA ALA A 137 15.93 3.21 -13.89
C ALA A 137 17.37 3.24 -14.46
N PRO A 138 17.57 3.75 -15.69
CA PRO A 138 18.89 3.76 -16.33
C PRO A 138 19.99 4.47 -15.53
N ASP A 139 19.65 5.54 -14.80
CA ASP A 139 20.59 6.33 -13.99
C ASP A 139 20.94 5.66 -12.64
N GLN A 140 20.41 4.47 -12.37
CA GLN A 140 20.61 3.72 -11.12
C GLN A 140 21.39 2.42 -11.32
N GLU A 141 21.81 2.12 -12.55
CA GLU A 141 22.51 0.88 -12.92
C GLU A 141 23.85 0.72 -12.17
N ASP A 142 24.52 1.83 -11.83
CA ASP A 142 25.78 1.85 -11.08
C ASP A 142 25.70 1.16 -9.71
N TRP A 143 24.55 1.23 -9.02
CA TRP A 143 24.34 0.50 -7.77
C TRP A 143 24.44 -1.01 -7.99
N MET A 144 23.77 -1.50 -9.03
CA MET A 144 23.74 -2.93 -9.34
C MET A 144 25.12 -3.44 -9.74
N ILE A 145 25.84 -2.67 -10.58
CA ILE A 145 27.19 -3.01 -11.03
C ILE A 145 28.16 -3.08 -9.84
N ARG A 146 28.11 -2.10 -8.93
CA ARG A 146 28.97 -2.05 -7.74
C ARG A 146 28.82 -3.29 -6.86
N HIS A 147 27.60 -3.81 -6.72
CA HIS A 147 27.30 -4.97 -5.89
C HIS A 147 27.41 -6.32 -6.63
N GLY A 148 27.82 -6.31 -7.90
CA GLY A 148 27.95 -7.51 -8.72
C GLY A 148 26.62 -8.16 -9.07
N ILE A 149 25.52 -7.40 -9.02
CA ILE A 149 24.18 -7.88 -9.40
C ILE A 149 24.11 -7.86 -10.93
N PRO A 150 23.88 -8.99 -11.61
CA PRO A 150 23.95 -9.06 -13.07
C PRO A 150 22.70 -8.46 -13.74
N LYS A 151 22.91 -7.81 -14.89
CA LYS A 151 21.82 -7.41 -15.79
C LYS A 151 21.15 -8.66 -16.36
N ARG A 152 19.83 -8.76 -16.24
CA ARG A 152 19.03 -9.85 -16.81
C ARG A 152 18.26 -9.40 -18.04
N ASP A 153 17.77 -8.17 -18.04
CA ASP A 153 16.94 -7.68 -19.12
C ASP A 153 17.00 -6.15 -19.27
N ASP A 154 16.55 -5.65 -20.43
CA ASP A 154 16.43 -4.22 -20.74
C ASP A 154 15.17 -3.98 -21.57
N LEU A 155 14.17 -3.35 -20.97
CA LEU A 155 12.84 -3.16 -21.54
C LEU A 155 12.74 -1.95 -22.48
N ARG A 156 13.78 -1.11 -22.55
CA ARG A 156 13.77 0.10 -23.37
C ARG A 156 13.65 -0.23 -24.85
N GLY A 157 12.81 0.54 -25.56
CA GLY A 157 12.60 0.38 -27.00
C GLY A 157 11.90 -0.91 -27.43
N ARG A 158 11.30 -1.68 -26.50
CA ARG A 158 10.57 -2.93 -26.83
C ARG A 158 9.13 -2.75 -27.28
N PHE A 159 8.52 -1.64 -26.88
CA PHE A 159 7.09 -1.40 -27.03
C PHE A 159 6.85 -0.09 -27.76
N ALA A 160 5.75 -0.02 -28.50
CA ALA A 160 5.38 1.18 -29.24
C ALA A 160 4.84 2.29 -28.32
N ASP A 161 4.09 1.91 -27.28
CA ASP A 161 3.48 2.81 -26.29
C ASP A 161 3.18 2.07 -24.96
N ASP A 162 2.71 2.79 -23.95
CA ASP A 162 2.36 2.23 -22.64
C ASP A 162 1.27 1.15 -22.71
N TRP A 163 0.38 1.22 -23.70
CA TRP A 163 -0.72 0.26 -23.85
C TRP A 163 -0.27 -1.04 -24.49
N ASP A 164 0.68 -0.98 -25.42
CA ASP A 164 1.38 -2.12 -25.99
C ASP A 164 2.17 -2.87 -24.90
N ALA A 165 2.88 -2.14 -24.05
CA ALA A 165 3.53 -2.73 -22.87
C ALA A 165 2.52 -3.36 -21.90
N ALA A 166 1.39 -2.70 -21.62
CA ALA A 166 0.35 -3.23 -20.74
C ALA A 166 -0.32 -4.50 -21.30
N GLU A 167 -0.60 -4.51 -22.61
CA GLU A 167 -1.15 -5.67 -23.31
C GLU A 167 -0.19 -6.87 -23.23
N TRP A 168 1.11 -6.64 -23.48
CA TRP A 168 2.13 -7.68 -23.33
C TRP A 168 2.18 -8.22 -21.89
N ALA A 169 2.10 -7.35 -20.88
CA ALA A 169 2.08 -7.78 -19.48
C ALA A 169 0.85 -8.64 -19.14
N ILE A 170 -0.33 -8.29 -19.66
CA ILE A 170 -1.55 -9.07 -19.47
C ILE A 170 -1.42 -10.45 -20.12
N ASP A 171 -0.74 -10.56 -21.26
CA ASP A 171 -0.62 -11.84 -21.97
C ASP A 171 0.50 -12.73 -21.40
N ASN A 172 1.58 -12.12 -20.88
CA ASN A 172 2.81 -12.85 -20.50
C ASN A 172 3.08 -12.89 -18.99
N GLN A 173 2.66 -11.88 -18.22
CA GLN A 173 2.94 -11.79 -16.78
C GLN A 173 1.72 -12.15 -15.94
N TRP A 174 0.55 -11.59 -16.23
CA TRP A 174 -0.69 -11.81 -15.46
C TRP A 174 -1.01 -13.30 -15.19
N PRO A 175 -0.87 -14.24 -16.15
CA PRO A 175 -1.12 -15.66 -15.91
C PRO A 175 -0.24 -16.30 -14.82
N HIS A 176 0.90 -15.69 -14.50
CA HIS A 176 1.87 -16.17 -13.52
C HIS A 176 1.81 -15.43 -12.18
N THR A 177 1.00 -14.36 -12.10
CA THR A 177 0.78 -13.58 -10.88
C THR A 177 -0.30 -14.20 -9.99
N TYR A 178 -0.41 -13.72 -8.75
CA TYR A 178 -1.52 -14.05 -7.89
C TYR A 178 -2.78 -13.30 -8.34
N LYS A 179 -3.63 -14.02 -9.08
CA LYS A 179 -4.81 -13.50 -9.81
C LYS A 179 -5.94 -12.93 -8.95
N LYS A 180 -5.73 -12.73 -7.65
CA LYS A 180 -6.64 -12.02 -6.74
C LYS A 180 -6.20 -10.59 -6.42
N ILE A 181 -4.93 -10.24 -6.66
CA ILE A 181 -4.37 -8.93 -6.30
C ILE A 181 -3.91 -8.21 -7.57
N TYR A 182 -4.50 -7.05 -7.81
CA TYR A 182 -4.06 -6.09 -8.81
C TYR A 182 -3.84 -4.73 -8.15
N ALA A 183 -2.77 -4.04 -8.51
CA ALA A 183 -2.43 -2.70 -8.01
C ALA A 183 -2.27 -1.72 -9.17
N ASN A 184 -2.94 -0.57 -9.05
CA ASN A 184 -2.82 0.51 -10.01
C ASN A 184 -1.63 1.41 -9.68
N PHE A 185 -0.46 1.14 -10.25
CA PHE A 185 0.72 2.00 -10.08
C PHE A 185 0.79 3.05 -11.17
N CYS A 186 0.22 4.23 -10.87
CA CYS A 186 0.14 5.35 -11.80
C CYS A 186 1.53 5.76 -12.31
N ILE A 187 1.69 5.80 -13.63
CA ILE A 187 2.97 6.12 -14.30
C ILE A 187 3.08 7.59 -14.69
N HIS A 188 2.03 8.38 -14.49
CA HIS A 188 1.97 9.77 -14.94
C HIS A 188 2.76 10.71 -14.01
N ARG A 189 3.84 11.30 -14.55
CA ARG A 189 4.69 12.26 -13.84
C ARG A 189 4.28 13.71 -14.13
N PRO A 190 4.41 14.67 -13.18
CA PRO A 190 4.80 14.48 -11.78
C PRO A 190 3.62 14.10 -10.86
N VAL A 191 2.37 14.16 -11.35
CA VAL A 191 1.17 14.07 -10.52
C VAL A 191 0.84 12.62 -10.16
N GLY A 192 0.96 12.26 -8.88
CA GLY A 192 0.58 10.93 -8.36
C GLY A 192 1.69 9.88 -8.39
N TYR A 193 2.85 10.18 -8.99
CA TYR A 193 3.95 9.23 -9.20
C TYR A 193 4.61 8.72 -7.90
N ALA A 194 4.98 9.61 -6.97
CA ALA A 194 5.73 9.22 -5.76
C ALA A 194 4.88 8.58 -4.65
N TYR A 195 3.62 8.99 -4.49
CA TYR A 195 2.72 8.48 -3.44
C TYR A 195 2.13 7.10 -3.78
N GLY A 196 1.93 6.83 -5.08
CA GLY A 196 1.33 5.58 -5.56
C GLY A 196 2.20 4.34 -5.36
N HIS A 197 3.52 4.47 -5.15
CA HIS A 197 4.40 3.31 -5.06
C HIS A 197 4.73 2.90 -3.62
N ASP A 198 4.09 3.50 -2.61
CA ASP A 198 4.37 3.20 -1.19
C ASP A 198 4.01 1.74 -0.84
N LEU A 199 3.00 1.15 -1.50
CA LEU A 199 2.54 -0.23 -1.32
C LEU A 199 3.42 -1.31 -1.99
N GLN A 200 4.42 -0.92 -2.77
CA GLN A 200 5.07 -1.84 -3.72
C GLN A 200 5.70 -3.08 -3.06
N ASP A 201 6.19 -2.95 -1.84
CA ASP A 201 6.70 -4.07 -1.04
C ASP A 201 5.68 -5.21 -0.91
N PHE A 202 4.42 -4.87 -0.60
CA PHE A 202 3.32 -5.82 -0.47
C PHE A 202 2.96 -6.51 -1.80
N ILE A 203 2.92 -5.74 -2.90
CA ILE A 203 2.61 -6.27 -4.23
C ILE A 203 3.69 -7.24 -4.69
N VAL A 204 4.97 -6.91 -4.48
CA VAL A 204 6.09 -7.78 -4.81
C VAL A 204 6.08 -9.05 -3.95
N MET A 205 5.84 -8.91 -2.64
CA MET A 205 5.81 -10.05 -1.73
C MET A 205 4.75 -11.09 -2.12
N HIS A 206 3.53 -10.62 -2.44
CA HIS A 206 2.39 -11.48 -2.76
C HIS A 206 2.27 -11.86 -4.24
N ARG A 207 3.23 -11.45 -5.07
CA ARG A 207 3.18 -11.65 -6.54
C ARG A 207 1.91 -11.05 -7.17
N GLY A 208 1.45 -9.92 -6.66
CA GLY A 208 0.34 -9.18 -7.27
C GLY A 208 0.75 -8.57 -8.62
N MET A 209 -0.25 -8.22 -9.42
CA MET A 209 -0.04 -7.56 -10.72
C MET A 209 -0.01 -6.05 -10.55
N ALA A 210 1.00 -5.37 -11.11
CA ALA A 210 1.09 -3.93 -11.21
C ALA A 210 0.93 -3.48 -12.67
N LEU A 211 0.00 -2.56 -12.93
CA LEU A 211 -0.14 -1.81 -14.20
C LEU A 211 -0.88 -0.49 -13.94
N ASP A 212 -0.65 0.53 -14.75
CA ASP A 212 -1.56 1.68 -14.86
C ASP A 212 -2.54 1.46 -16.02
N LEU A 213 -3.82 1.30 -15.70
CA LEU A 213 -4.88 1.09 -16.69
C LEU A 213 -6.09 1.99 -16.39
N PRO A 214 -6.08 3.27 -16.79
CA PRO A 214 -7.22 4.16 -16.63
C PRO A 214 -8.52 3.56 -17.20
N ARG A 215 -9.61 3.65 -16.45
CA ARG A 215 -10.91 3.04 -16.75
C ARG A 215 -11.93 4.05 -17.29
N THR A 216 -11.44 5.16 -17.82
CA THR A 216 -12.32 6.19 -18.39
C THR A 216 -12.70 5.85 -19.84
N ARG A 217 -13.93 6.20 -20.25
CA ARG A 217 -14.45 5.91 -21.60
C ARG A 217 -13.62 6.49 -22.75
N PRO A 218 -13.01 7.69 -22.65
CA PRO A 218 -12.09 8.21 -23.67
C PRO A 218 -10.88 7.30 -23.90
N MET A 219 -10.46 6.52 -22.90
CA MET A 219 -9.31 5.62 -22.96
C MET A 219 -9.73 4.17 -23.20
N ARG A 220 -10.49 3.95 -24.29
CA ARG A 220 -11.14 2.65 -24.57
C ARG A 220 -10.18 1.47 -24.60
N ARG A 221 -8.97 1.61 -25.17
CA ARG A 221 -7.98 0.53 -25.23
C ARG A 221 -7.61 0.06 -23.82
N SER A 222 -7.20 0.99 -22.96
CA SER A 222 -6.90 0.72 -21.55
C SER A 222 -8.07 0.08 -20.81
N LEU A 223 -9.28 0.63 -20.95
CA LEU A 223 -10.48 0.06 -20.33
C LEU A 223 -10.75 -1.39 -20.79
N MET A 224 -10.58 -1.70 -22.07
CA MET A 224 -10.77 -3.08 -22.56
C MET A 224 -9.67 -4.03 -22.07
N LEU A 225 -8.43 -3.57 -21.99
CA LEU A 225 -7.33 -4.35 -21.40
C LEU A 225 -7.61 -4.65 -19.92
N TYR A 226 -8.05 -3.65 -19.16
CA TYR A 226 -8.43 -3.81 -17.76
C TYR A 226 -9.54 -4.86 -17.57
N ARG A 227 -10.61 -4.77 -18.36
CA ARG A 227 -11.71 -5.75 -18.30
C ARG A 227 -11.23 -7.15 -18.66
N ARG A 228 -10.47 -7.30 -19.74
CA ARG A 228 -9.88 -8.59 -20.17
C ARG A 228 -9.03 -9.22 -19.06
N MET A 229 -8.21 -8.41 -18.39
CA MET A 229 -7.38 -8.85 -17.27
C MET A 229 -8.24 -9.34 -16.09
N LEU A 230 -9.20 -8.54 -15.63
CA LEU A 230 -10.02 -8.92 -14.46
C LEU A 230 -11.02 -10.05 -14.76
N GLU A 231 -11.53 -10.17 -15.98
CA GLU A 231 -12.37 -11.30 -16.41
C GLU A 231 -11.64 -12.65 -16.33
N SER A 232 -10.31 -12.66 -16.47
CA SER A 232 -9.47 -13.84 -16.31
C SER A 232 -8.90 -14.03 -14.88
N GLY A 233 -9.23 -13.09 -13.99
CA GLY A 233 -8.84 -13.11 -12.58
C GLY A 233 -9.75 -13.94 -11.69
N ASP A 234 -9.37 -14.06 -10.41
CA ASP A 234 -10.04 -14.94 -9.46
C ASP A 234 -10.91 -14.14 -8.47
N ALA A 235 -12.16 -13.84 -8.83
CA ALA A 235 -13.08 -13.15 -7.91
C ALA A 235 -13.48 -14.04 -6.68
N PRO A 236 -13.74 -13.46 -5.49
CA PRO A 236 -13.49 -12.07 -5.13
C PRO A 236 -11.98 -11.76 -5.13
N GLY A 237 -11.65 -10.59 -5.65
CA GLY A 237 -10.29 -10.05 -5.69
C GLY A 237 -10.23 -8.64 -5.13
N VAL A 238 -9.03 -8.07 -5.12
CA VAL A 238 -8.76 -6.72 -4.64
C VAL A 238 -8.00 -5.91 -5.68
N GLN A 239 -8.48 -4.70 -5.91
CA GLN A 239 -7.78 -3.64 -6.60
C GLN A 239 -7.18 -2.69 -5.56
N MET A 240 -5.86 -2.63 -5.48
CA MET A 240 -5.14 -1.84 -4.50
C MET A 240 -4.51 -0.59 -5.13
N ASN A 241 -4.01 0.28 -4.26
CA ASN A 241 -3.54 1.62 -4.56
C ASN A 241 -4.69 2.54 -5.00
N TRP A 242 -4.41 3.59 -5.77
CA TRP A 242 -5.42 4.57 -6.14
C TRP A 242 -5.50 4.82 -7.64
N HIS A 243 -6.59 5.44 -8.06
CA HIS A 243 -6.91 5.69 -9.45
C HIS A 243 -5.90 6.66 -10.10
N CYS A 244 -5.83 6.60 -11.43
CA CYS A 244 -4.96 7.46 -12.22
C CYS A 244 -5.50 8.90 -12.30
N ALA A 245 -4.64 9.86 -12.65
CA ALA A 245 -5.00 11.25 -12.95
C ALA A 245 -5.95 11.41 -14.15
N TRP A 246 -6.10 10.37 -14.96
CA TRP A 246 -6.94 10.36 -16.16
C TRP A 246 -8.35 9.80 -15.98
N GLU A 247 -8.71 9.37 -14.77
CA GLU A 247 -10.04 8.84 -14.47
C GLU A 247 -10.61 9.40 -13.17
N GLN A 248 -11.91 9.24 -12.98
CA GLN A 248 -12.57 9.59 -11.73
C GLN A 248 -12.61 8.37 -10.79
N GLU A 249 -12.58 8.63 -9.48
CA GLU A 249 -12.76 7.61 -8.44
C GLU A 249 -13.94 6.68 -8.73
N LYS A 250 -15.09 7.24 -9.12
CA LYS A 250 -16.28 6.45 -9.43
C LYS A 250 -16.08 5.47 -10.58
N GLU A 251 -15.27 5.82 -11.59
CA GLU A 251 -14.97 4.96 -12.73
C GLU A 251 -14.03 3.83 -12.30
N TYR A 252 -13.04 4.16 -11.48
CA TYR A 252 -12.10 3.20 -10.89
C TYR A 252 -12.80 2.13 -10.04
N VAL A 253 -13.71 2.56 -9.17
CA VAL A 253 -14.42 1.68 -8.23
C VAL A 253 -15.50 0.87 -8.94
N VAL A 254 -16.30 1.48 -9.83
CA VAL A 254 -17.41 0.76 -10.48
C VAL A 254 -16.91 -0.33 -11.43
N GLU A 255 -15.80 -0.11 -12.14
CA GLU A 255 -15.28 -1.11 -13.06
C GLU A 255 -14.63 -2.29 -12.33
N ALA A 256 -14.00 -2.07 -11.16
CA ALA A 256 -13.56 -3.16 -10.29
C ALA A 256 -14.76 -3.96 -9.74
N ALA A 257 -15.79 -3.25 -9.23
CA ALA A 257 -16.95 -3.85 -8.62
C ALA A 257 -17.72 -4.78 -9.59
N LYS A 258 -17.87 -4.37 -10.86
CA LYS A 258 -18.47 -5.19 -11.94
C LYS A 258 -17.78 -6.53 -12.19
N HIS A 259 -16.54 -6.68 -11.74
CA HIS A 259 -15.74 -7.90 -11.93
C HIS A 259 -15.53 -8.65 -10.61
N GLY A 260 -16.25 -8.27 -9.54
CA GLY A 260 -16.14 -8.90 -8.23
C GLY A 260 -14.87 -8.49 -7.47
N TYR A 261 -14.26 -7.37 -7.83
CA TYR A 261 -13.11 -6.81 -7.13
C TYR A 261 -13.55 -5.64 -6.25
N PHE A 262 -13.10 -5.62 -5.00
CA PHE A 262 -13.22 -4.44 -4.14
C PHE A 262 -11.95 -3.61 -4.22
N VAL A 263 -12.06 -2.32 -3.90
CA VAL A 263 -10.98 -1.37 -3.91
C VAL A 263 -10.46 -1.14 -2.49
N LEU A 264 -9.15 -1.08 -2.34
CA LEU A 264 -8.48 -0.55 -1.15
C LEU A 264 -7.61 0.63 -1.57
N CYS A 265 -7.98 1.82 -1.11
CA CYS A 265 -7.14 3.01 -1.27
C CYS A 265 -5.90 2.88 -0.38
N SER A 266 -4.83 2.34 -0.95
CA SER A 266 -3.58 2.06 -0.24
C SER A 266 -2.39 2.89 -0.68
N SER A 267 -2.62 3.93 -1.49
CA SER A 267 -1.64 4.98 -1.75
C SER A 267 -1.23 5.66 -0.43
N GLY A 268 0.06 5.77 -0.14
CA GLY A 268 0.53 6.29 1.15
C GLY A 268 0.45 5.31 2.32
N THR A 269 0.42 4.00 2.05
CA THR A 269 0.53 2.92 3.06
C THR A 269 1.83 2.14 2.86
N PRO A 270 3.00 2.68 3.27
CA PRO A 270 4.26 1.95 3.20
C PRO A 270 4.27 0.75 4.16
N ASN A 271 5.22 -0.17 3.98
CA ASN A 271 5.49 -1.29 4.89
C ASN A 271 4.31 -2.25 5.10
N LEU A 272 3.34 -2.33 4.18
CA LEU A 272 2.18 -3.19 4.36
C LEU A 272 2.58 -4.67 4.44
N SER A 273 3.70 -5.07 3.81
CA SER A 273 4.29 -6.41 3.95
C SER A 273 4.77 -6.74 5.37
N ILE A 274 4.98 -5.72 6.22
CA ILE A 274 5.26 -5.87 7.65
C ILE A 274 3.98 -5.74 8.47
N HIS A 275 3.16 -4.71 8.19
CA HIS A 275 1.96 -4.43 8.96
C HIS A 275 1.00 -5.63 9.02
N GLU A 276 0.87 -6.39 7.93
CA GLU A 276 -0.02 -7.57 7.88
C GLU A 276 0.45 -8.72 8.79
N GLY A 277 1.73 -8.74 9.17
CA GLY A 277 2.35 -9.78 9.99
C GLY A 277 2.55 -9.40 11.45
N VAL A 278 2.19 -8.18 11.85
CA VAL A 278 2.28 -7.73 13.25
C VAL A 278 0.89 -7.74 13.90
N GLY A 279 0.75 -8.43 15.02
CA GLY A 279 -0.52 -8.56 15.76
C GLY A 279 -1.21 -9.90 15.55
N ASP A 280 -2.47 -9.98 15.99
CA ASP A 280 -3.29 -11.19 15.89
C ASP A 280 -4.39 -11.01 14.83
N PRO A 281 -4.28 -11.66 13.66
CA PRO A 281 -5.26 -11.54 12.59
C PRO A 281 -6.57 -12.28 12.85
N SER A 282 -6.66 -13.02 13.95
CA SER A 282 -7.88 -13.70 14.39
C SER A 282 -8.62 -12.94 15.49
N LYS A 283 -8.03 -11.85 16.01
CA LYS A 283 -8.62 -11.07 17.09
C LYS A 283 -9.86 -10.35 16.62
N SER A 284 -10.92 -10.48 17.41
CA SER A 284 -12.18 -9.78 17.20
C SER A 284 -12.33 -8.67 18.24
N TYR A 285 -12.91 -7.55 17.81
CA TYR A 285 -13.15 -6.41 18.67
C TYR A 285 -14.63 -6.05 18.61
N GLU A 286 -15.25 -5.93 19.77
CA GLU A 286 -16.65 -5.55 19.88
C GLU A 286 -16.79 -4.07 20.22
N GLN A 287 -17.73 -3.41 19.55
CA GLN A 287 -18.14 -2.06 19.92
C GLN A 287 -19.51 -2.10 20.60
N PRO A 288 -19.60 -1.73 21.90
CA PRO A 288 -20.88 -1.68 22.58
C PRO A 288 -21.73 -0.57 21.99
N MET A 289 -22.95 -0.94 21.62
CA MET A 289 -24.00 -0.05 21.11
C MET A 289 -25.11 0.11 22.16
N PRO A 290 -25.68 1.32 22.32
CA PRO A 290 -26.82 1.51 23.21
C PRO A 290 -28.01 0.70 22.72
N LYS A 291 -28.86 0.24 23.65
CA LYS A 291 -30.07 -0.48 23.28
C LYS A 291 -31.04 0.47 22.58
N ARG A 292 -31.80 -0.06 21.61
CA ARG A 292 -32.70 0.76 20.78
C ARG A 292 -33.76 1.48 21.62
N GLU A 293 -34.24 0.85 22.67
CA GLU A 293 -35.22 1.39 23.62
C GLU A 293 -34.72 2.60 24.41
N ASP A 294 -33.39 2.72 24.58
CA ASP A 294 -32.72 3.82 25.27
C ASP A 294 -32.46 5.01 24.31
N CYS A 295 -32.51 4.78 23.00
CA CYS A 295 -32.30 5.79 21.96
C CYS A 295 -33.60 6.55 21.65
N ARG A 296 -34.12 7.32 22.62
CA ARG A 296 -35.33 8.15 22.45
C ARG A 296 -34.97 9.61 22.19
N ALA A 297 -35.45 10.15 21.07
CA ALA A 297 -35.28 11.55 20.75
C ALA A 297 -36.18 12.44 21.63
N GLU A 298 -35.60 13.44 22.27
CA GLU A 298 -36.30 14.43 23.06
C GLU A 298 -37.05 15.42 22.17
N LYS A 299 -38.24 15.85 22.62
CA LYS A 299 -39.02 16.86 21.90
C LYS A 299 -38.30 18.21 21.92
N GLY A 300 -38.30 18.90 20.78
CA GLY A 300 -37.73 20.24 20.64
C GLY A 300 -36.19 20.29 20.60
N LYS A 301 -35.52 19.14 20.41
CA LYS A 301 -34.05 19.07 20.24
C LYS A 301 -33.67 18.82 18.79
N VAL A 302 -32.47 19.28 18.42
CA VAL A 302 -31.78 18.94 17.17
C VAL A 302 -30.59 18.06 17.52
N TYR A 303 -30.43 16.95 16.81
CA TYR A 303 -29.33 16.01 17.00
C TYR A 303 -28.34 16.15 15.85
N VAL A 304 -27.06 16.21 16.19
CA VAL A 304 -25.94 16.30 15.24
C VAL A 304 -25.01 15.13 15.48
N CYS A 305 -24.54 14.51 14.40
CA CYS A 305 -23.54 13.46 14.43
C CYS A 305 -22.35 13.89 13.57
N PHE A 306 -21.15 13.78 14.12
CA PHE A 306 -19.91 14.03 13.40
C PHE A 306 -19.21 12.70 13.15
N TYR A 307 -18.74 12.51 11.92
CA TYR A 307 -17.94 11.37 11.56
C TYR A 307 -16.85 11.75 10.57
N ASN A 308 -15.72 11.06 10.63
CA ASN A 308 -14.66 11.16 9.63
C ASN A 308 -14.92 10.23 8.45
N SER A 309 -14.73 10.72 7.23
CA SER A 309 -14.76 9.94 5.99
C SER A 309 -13.48 9.10 5.82
N ASP A 310 -13.36 8.44 4.65
CA ASP A 310 -12.16 7.74 4.17
C ASP A 310 -11.72 6.52 5.00
N GLY A 311 -12.60 6.02 5.88
CA GLY A 311 -12.31 4.85 6.71
C GLY A 311 -12.16 3.54 5.94
N ASP A 312 -12.43 3.51 4.63
CA ASP A 312 -12.20 2.36 3.74
C ASP A 312 -10.77 2.28 3.23
N ALA A 313 -9.99 3.34 3.44
CA ALA A 313 -8.63 3.46 2.96
C ALA A 313 -7.62 2.96 4.01
N THR A 314 -6.64 2.17 3.57
CA THR A 314 -5.54 1.77 4.46
C THR A 314 -4.65 2.95 4.81
N TRP A 315 -4.58 3.97 3.96
CA TRP A 315 -3.78 5.17 4.24
C TRP A 315 -4.34 5.96 5.42
N ALA A 316 -5.66 5.99 5.57
CA ALA A 316 -6.31 6.69 6.68
C ALA A 316 -5.95 5.98 8.00
N MET A 317 -6.01 4.64 8.01
CA MET A 317 -5.57 3.86 9.16
C MET A 317 -4.09 4.09 9.47
N ASN A 318 -3.24 4.06 8.45
CA ASN A 318 -1.80 4.24 8.61
C ASN A 318 -1.42 5.64 9.10
N ASN A 319 -2.12 6.68 8.65
CA ASN A 319 -1.78 8.06 8.98
C ASN A 319 -2.55 8.62 10.19
N LEU A 320 -3.09 7.74 11.05
CA LEU A 320 -3.83 8.15 12.24
C LEU A 320 -5.03 9.05 11.90
N HIS A 321 -5.64 8.82 10.72
CA HIS A 321 -6.65 9.67 10.08
C HIS A 321 -6.21 11.13 10.04
N HIS A 322 -5.07 11.32 9.39
CA HIS A 322 -4.37 12.57 9.21
C HIS A 322 -3.96 13.23 10.54
N GLY A 323 -3.48 12.43 11.49
CA GLY A 323 -3.02 12.90 12.79
C GLY A 323 -4.15 13.27 13.77
N ASN A 324 -5.40 13.36 13.31
CA ASN A 324 -6.53 13.74 14.17
C ASN A 324 -6.75 12.75 15.32
N TRP A 325 -6.35 11.49 15.17
CA TRP A 325 -6.40 10.51 16.26
C TRP A 325 -5.42 10.85 17.41
N ALA A 326 -4.33 11.56 17.12
CA ALA A 326 -3.32 11.96 18.10
C ALA A 326 -3.60 13.33 18.74
N GLU A 327 -4.64 14.05 18.30
CA GLU A 327 -4.97 15.37 18.84
C GLU A 327 -5.36 15.33 20.32
N LYS A 328 -4.83 16.29 21.09
CA LYS A 328 -5.02 16.36 22.55
C LYS A 328 -6.48 16.58 22.95
N ASP A 329 -7.25 17.27 22.11
CA ASP A 329 -8.65 17.62 22.37
C ASP A 329 -9.60 16.50 21.87
N ARG A 330 -9.04 15.39 21.31
CA ARG A 330 -9.82 14.20 20.95
C ARG A 330 -10.46 13.61 22.19
N GLY A 331 -11.76 13.37 22.12
CA GLY A 331 -12.55 12.83 23.21
C GLY A 331 -13.30 13.89 24.03
N ASP A 332 -13.06 15.19 23.80
CA ASP A 332 -13.85 16.26 24.43
C ASP A 332 -15.30 16.31 23.92
N PHE A 333 -15.57 15.71 22.75
CA PHE A 333 -16.89 15.54 22.20
C PHE A 333 -17.04 14.18 21.51
N LYS A 334 -18.29 13.74 21.32
CA LYS A 334 -18.61 12.48 20.64
C LYS A 334 -18.28 12.59 19.16
N PHE A 335 -17.44 11.67 18.67
CA PHE A 335 -17.01 11.65 17.29
C PHE A 335 -16.91 10.23 16.76
N SER A 336 -17.26 10.04 15.50
CA SER A 336 -17.21 8.72 14.86
C SER A 336 -16.08 8.63 13.85
N TRP A 337 -15.34 7.53 13.87
CA TRP A 337 -14.18 7.27 13.01
C TRP A 337 -14.52 6.13 12.06
N GLY A 338 -14.32 6.35 10.76
CA GLY A 338 -14.39 5.23 9.82
C GLY A 338 -13.25 4.28 10.12
N LEU A 339 -13.51 2.98 10.25
CA LEU A 339 -12.49 1.98 10.56
C LEU A 339 -12.58 0.85 9.56
N LEU A 340 -11.47 0.58 8.86
CA LEU A 340 -11.42 -0.43 7.81
C LEU A 340 -11.55 -1.84 8.40
N PRO A 341 -12.63 -2.60 8.12
CA PRO A 341 -12.79 -3.93 8.73
C PRO A 341 -11.69 -4.92 8.32
N LEU A 342 -11.13 -4.78 7.11
CA LEU A 342 -10.03 -5.62 6.63
C LEU A 342 -8.68 -5.38 7.33
N MET A 343 -8.59 -4.41 8.24
CA MET A 343 -7.41 -4.26 9.10
C MET A 343 -7.09 -5.53 9.89
N VAL A 344 -8.11 -6.33 10.23
CA VAL A 344 -7.91 -7.65 10.88
C VAL A 344 -6.90 -8.51 10.11
N LYS A 345 -6.82 -8.35 8.78
CA LYS A 345 -5.91 -9.11 7.93
C LYS A 345 -4.69 -8.29 7.50
N LEU A 346 -4.86 -7.01 7.20
CA LEU A 346 -3.83 -6.17 6.56
C LEU A 346 -2.94 -5.41 7.55
N MET A 347 -3.43 -5.15 8.76
CA MET A 347 -2.71 -4.37 9.78
C MET A 347 -3.26 -4.66 11.19
N PRO A 348 -3.26 -5.93 11.65
CA PRO A 348 -3.90 -6.30 12.90
C PRO A 348 -3.32 -5.58 14.12
N GLY A 349 -2.03 -5.27 14.11
CA GLY A 349 -1.39 -4.44 15.13
C GLY A 349 -1.96 -3.02 15.18
N MET A 350 -2.20 -2.38 14.03
CA MET A 350 -2.84 -1.05 14.03
C MET A 350 -4.29 -1.13 14.51
N LEU A 351 -5.02 -2.19 14.15
CA LEU A 351 -6.38 -2.39 14.65
C LEU A 351 -6.40 -2.47 16.17
N GLN A 352 -5.45 -3.20 16.76
CA GLN A 352 -5.27 -3.25 18.19
C GLN A 352 -5.04 -1.86 18.79
N TYR A 353 -4.13 -1.08 18.21
CA TYR A 353 -3.85 0.29 18.66
C TYR A 353 -5.11 1.16 18.71
N TYR A 354 -5.92 1.18 17.65
CA TYR A 354 -7.16 1.97 17.62
C TYR A 354 -8.14 1.51 18.71
N HIS A 355 -8.25 0.21 18.96
CA HIS A 355 -9.13 -0.28 20.00
C HIS A 355 -8.64 -0.02 21.43
N GLU A 356 -7.33 -0.03 21.66
CA GLU A 356 -6.70 0.27 22.96
C GLU A 356 -6.77 1.75 23.29
N THR A 357 -6.63 2.62 22.28
CA THR A 357 -6.49 4.07 22.47
C THR A 357 -7.77 4.86 22.22
N LYS A 358 -8.89 4.20 21.90
CA LYS A 358 -10.19 4.87 21.76
C LYS A 358 -10.69 5.38 23.11
N THR A 359 -11.20 6.61 23.13
CA THR A 359 -11.90 7.17 24.28
C THR A 359 -13.34 6.65 24.37
N PRO A 360 -14.07 6.88 25.48
CA PRO A 360 -15.51 6.58 25.53
C PRO A 360 -16.35 7.34 24.51
N ASN A 361 -15.85 8.48 24.00
CA ASN A 361 -16.51 9.34 23.03
C ASN A 361 -16.18 9.01 21.57
N ASP A 362 -15.21 8.12 21.34
CA ASP A 362 -14.88 7.58 20.03
C ASP A 362 -15.78 6.39 19.69
N LYS A 363 -16.35 6.39 18.48
CA LYS A 363 -17.11 5.26 17.91
C LYS A 363 -16.62 4.93 16.51
N PHE A 364 -16.44 3.65 16.23
CA PHE A 364 -16.13 3.17 14.89
C PHE A 364 -17.39 2.95 14.07
N TRP A 365 -17.31 3.23 12.77
CA TRP A 365 -18.37 2.91 11.81
C TRP A 365 -17.79 2.27 10.55
N GLY A 366 -18.61 1.46 9.87
CA GLY A 366 -18.20 0.72 8.67
C GLY A 366 -18.15 1.66 7.44
N PRO A 367 -17.01 1.76 6.75
CA PRO A 367 -16.80 2.74 5.69
C PRO A 367 -17.44 2.33 4.35
N SER A 368 -17.28 3.15 3.32
CA SER A 368 -17.82 2.94 1.96
C SER A 368 -17.17 1.72 1.31
N SER A 369 -17.85 0.62 0.97
CA SER A 369 -19.18 0.21 1.45
C SER A 369 -19.08 -1.20 2.06
N GLY A 370 -18.81 -1.27 3.36
CA GLY A 370 -18.64 -2.51 4.12
C GLY A 370 -17.18 -2.75 4.50
N SER A 371 -16.63 -3.91 4.11
CA SER A 371 -15.26 -4.31 4.48
C SER A 371 -14.18 -3.61 3.65
N ALA A 372 -14.53 -3.00 2.52
CA ALA A 372 -13.66 -2.27 1.59
C ALA A 372 -14.51 -1.41 0.63
N TYR A 373 -13.87 -0.65 -0.26
CA TYR A 373 -14.57 0.23 -1.20
C TYR A 373 -15.11 -0.51 -2.41
N THR A 374 -16.44 -0.55 -2.52
CA THR A 374 -17.15 -1.10 -3.67
C THR A 374 -18.50 -0.43 -3.84
N TYR A 375 -19.11 -0.60 -5.01
CA TYR A 375 -20.51 -0.25 -5.27
C TYR A 375 -21.33 -1.53 -5.34
N SER A 376 -22.15 -1.78 -4.31
CA SER A 376 -22.94 -3.01 -4.17
C SER A 376 -24.03 -3.21 -5.24
N TRP A 377 -24.32 -2.17 -6.02
CA TRP A 377 -25.29 -2.20 -7.12
C TRP A 377 -24.65 -2.47 -8.48
N ALA A 378 -23.32 -2.48 -8.57
CA ALA A 378 -22.57 -2.52 -9.82
C ALA A 378 -22.61 -3.89 -10.51
#